data_AF-A0AAD8BLK5-F1
#
_entry.id   AF-A0AAD8BLK5-F1
#
_cell.length_a   1.000
_cell.length_b   1.000
_cell.length_c   1.000
_cell.angle_alpha   90.00
_cell.angle_beta   90.00
_cell.angle_gamma   90.00
#
_symmetry.space_group_name_H-M   'P 1'
#
loop_
_entity.id
_entity.type
_entity.pdbx_description
1 polymer ?
#
loop_
_entity_poly.entity_id
_entity_poly.type
_entity_poly.pdbx_seq_one_letter_code
_entity_poly.pdbx_strand_id
1 'polypeptide(L)'
;MAVFIKQGLNSSINISFFTIAMSDMLRIVCIQWANICFNPYIDNAGAPIYFTDLYGITGALTSGFACRVTLWVIVYITAERCLCILFPLTIKNIITPIRSKIIIVMINAMNSLTLIPEYSTMYLT
;
A
#
# COMPACT_ATOMS: atom_id res chain seq x y z
N MET A 1 -14.44 2.53 -2.49
CA MET A 1 -13.94 3.88 -2.12
C MET A 1 -15.04 4.92 -1.95
N ALA A 2 -15.93 5.12 -2.93
CA ALA A 2 -16.98 6.15 -2.87
C ALA A 2 -17.88 6.05 -1.62
N VAL A 3 -18.18 4.83 -1.15
CA VAL A 3 -18.96 4.59 0.07
C VAL A 3 -18.24 5.11 1.33
N PHE A 4 -16.92 4.89 1.45
CA PHE A 4 -16.13 5.37 2.59
C PHE A 4 -15.99 6.89 2.61
N ILE A 5 -15.89 7.52 1.44
CA ILE A 5 -15.93 8.99 1.31
C ILE A 5 -17.30 9.51 1.75
N LYS A 6 -18.38 8.83 1.34
CA LYS A 6 -19.76 9.21 1.67
C LYS A 6 -20.14 8.95 3.15
N GLN A 7 -19.53 7.96 3.80
CA GLN A 7 -19.67 7.68 5.24
C GLN A 7 -18.92 8.67 6.15
N GLY A 8 -18.04 9.50 5.58
CA GLY A 8 -17.17 10.38 6.34
C GLY A 8 -15.98 9.63 6.93
N LEU A 9 -14.77 10.14 6.67
CA LEU A 9 -13.50 9.65 7.24
C LEU A 9 -13.35 10.08 8.73
N ASN A 10 -14.44 10.00 9.50
CA ASN A 10 -14.50 10.47 10.89
C ASN A 10 -14.09 9.40 11.91
N SER A 11 -13.95 8.14 11.48
CA SER A 11 -13.51 7.04 12.35
C SER A 11 -12.16 6.48 11.87
N SER A 12 -11.28 6.14 12.82
CA SER A 12 -9.97 5.50 12.59
C SER A 12 -10.11 4.27 11.66
N ILE A 13 -11.16 3.48 11.87
CA ILE A 13 -11.49 2.29 11.09
C ILE A 13 -11.83 2.62 9.63
N ASN A 14 -12.66 3.65 9.39
CA ASN A 14 -13.03 4.03 8.02
C ASN A 14 -11.81 4.55 7.24
N ILE A 15 -10.93 5.30 7.89
CA ILE A 15 -9.67 5.77 7.29
C ILE A 15 -8.76 4.59 6.95
N SER A 16 -8.63 3.63 7.87
CA SER A 16 -7.78 2.45 7.69
C SER A 16 -8.31 1.55 6.57
N PHE A 17 -9.62 1.28 6.52
CA PHE A 17 -10.24 0.52 5.43
C PHE A 17 -10.16 1.24 4.08
N PHE A 18 -10.31 2.56 4.07
CA PHE A 18 -10.10 3.34 2.85
C PHE A 18 -8.65 3.21 2.34
N THR A 19 -7.67 3.25 3.25
CA THR A 19 -6.24 3.11 2.92
C THR A 19 -5.91 1.71 2.38
N ILE A 20 -6.48 0.65 2.97
CA ILE A 20 -6.35 -0.72 2.46
C ILE A 20 -6.95 -0.83 1.06
N ALA A 21 -8.19 -0.36 0.88
CA ALA A 21 -8.87 -0.41 -0.41
C ALA A 21 -8.09 0.35 -1.51
N MET A 22 -7.39 1.44 -1.14
CA MET A 22 -6.52 2.18 -2.05
C MET A 22 -5.26 1.43 -2.44
N SER A 23 -4.63 0.78 -1.46
CA SER A 23 -3.44 -0.04 -1.69
C SER A 23 -3.77 -1.26 -2.55
N ASP A 24 -4.91 -1.91 -2.32
CA ASP A 24 -5.36 -3.06 -3.13
C ASP A 24 -5.70 -2.66 -4.58
N MET A 25 -6.36 -1.52 -4.77
CA MET A 25 -6.64 -1.02 -6.12
C MET A 25 -5.34 -0.73 -6.89
N LEU A 26 -4.37 -0.08 -6.25
CA LEU A 26 -3.05 0.17 -6.84
C LEU A 26 -2.35 -1.15 -7.22
N ARG A 27 -2.41 -2.15 -6.35
CA ARG A 27 -1.84 -3.47 -6.62
C ARG A 27 -2.51 -4.15 -7.82
N ILE A 28 -3.84 -4.09 -7.94
CA ILE A 28 -4.55 -4.65 -9.10
C ILE A 28 -4.11 -3.95 -10.39
N VAL A 29 -3.99 -2.62 -10.39
CA VAL A 29 -3.50 -1.86 -11.55
C VAL A 29 -2.08 -2.28 -11.93
N CYS A 30 -1.18 -2.46 -10.96
CA CYS A 30 0.18 -2.94 -11.20
C CYS A 30 0.22 -4.36 -11.78
N ILE A 31 -0.67 -5.23 -11.33
CA ILE A 31 -0.80 -6.60 -11.87
C ILE A 31 -1.36 -6.58 -13.30
N GLN A 32 -2.33 -5.71 -13.61
CA GLN A 32 -2.80 -5.55 -14.98
C GLN A 32 -1.69 -5.00 -15.89
N TRP A 33 -0.89 -4.07 -15.37
CA TRP A 33 0.32 -3.61 -16.07
C TRP A 33 1.33 -4.73 -16.32
N ALA A 34 1.50 -5.65 -15.37
CA ALA A 34 2.31 -6.87 -15.57
C ALA A 34 1.81 -7.70 -16.75
N ASN A 35 0.49 -7.94 -16.81
CA ASN A 35 -0.11 -8.73 -17.89
C ASN A 35 0.11 -8.09 -19.26
N ILE A 36 0.14 -6.76 -19.34
CA ILE A 36 0.50 -6.03 -20.56
C ILE A 36 1.98 -6.22 -20.86
N CYS A 37 2.88 -5.98 -19.90
CA CYS A 37 4.33 -6.04 -20.12
C CYS A 37 4.84 -7.45 -20.49
N PHE A 38 4.24 -8.51 -19.96
CA PHE A 38 4.58 -9.90 -20.29
C PHE A 38 3.81 -10.47 -21.48
N ASN A 39 3.07 -9.64 -22.21
CA ASN A 39 2.31 -10.09 -23.37
C ASN A 39 3.25 -10.33 -24.57
N PRO A 40 3.32 -11.56 -25.14
CA PRO A 40 4.23 -11.89 -26.24
C PRO A 40 3.97 -11.08 -27.52
N TYR A 41 2.80 -10.47 -27.69
CA TYR A 41 2.52 -9.60 -28.84
C TYR A 41 3.26 -8.25 -28.77
N ILE A 42 3.69 -7.83 -27.58
CA ILE A 42 4.38 -6.55 -27.38
C ILE A 42 5.88 -6.68 -27.65
N ASP A 43 6.49 -7.82 -27.32
CA ASP A 43 7.88 -8.13 -27.72
C ASP A 43 8.04 -8.17 -29.25
N ASN A 44 6.99 -8.61 -29.96
CA ASN A 44 6.97 -8.63 -31.42
C ASN A 44 6.74 -7.24 -32.05
N ALA A 45 6.42 -6.20 -31.26
CA ALA A 45 6.16 -4.85 -31.76
C ALA A 45 7.43 -4.04 -32.05
N GLY A 46 8.62 -4.59 -31.80
CA GLY A 46 9.92 -3.97 -32.14
C GLY A 46 10.23 -2.70 -31.33
N ALA A 47 9.62 -2.55 -30.15
CA ALA A 47 9.89 -1.41 -29.28
C ALA A 47 11.35 -1.46 -28.75
N PRO A 48 12.04 -0.31 -28.65
CA PRO A 48 13.43 -0.24 -28.19
C PRO A 48 13.58 -0.43 -26.66
N ILE A 49 12.53 -0.88 -25.96
CA ILE A 49 12.49 -0.94 -24.50
C ILE A 49 12.10 -2.36 -24.08
N TYR A 50 12.91 -2.97 -23.22
CA TYR A 50 12.58 -4.24 -22.58
C TYR A 50 11.45 -4.01 -21.57
N PHE A 51 10.24 -4.45 -21.90
CA PHE A 51 9.06 -4.29 -21.05
C PHE A 51 9.20 -4.99 -19.69
N THR A 52 10.04 -6.03 -19.62
CA THR A 52 10.38 -6.75 -18.39
C THR A 52 11.10 -5.85 -17.37
N ASP A 53 12.07 -5.04 -17.80
CA ASP A 53 12.80 -4.11 -16.92
C ASP A 53 11.91 -2.93 -16.51
N LEU A 54 11.10 -2.42 -17.46
CA LEU A 54 10.07 -1.44 -17.19
C LEU A 54 9.10 -1.94 -16.11
N TYR A 55 8.66 -3.19 -16.19
CA TYR A 55 7.80 -3.80 -15.19
C TYR A 55 8.50 -3.97 -13.84
N GLY A 56 9.78 -4.35 -13.81
CA GLY A 56 10.56 -4.43 -12.57
C GLY A 56 10.49 -3.14 -11.76
N ILE A 57 10.72 -2.01 -12.43
CA ILE A 57 10.73 -0.68 -11.81
C ILE A 57 9.31 -0.18 -11.49
N THR A 58 8.38 -0.31 -12.45
CA THR A 58 7.08 0.36 -12.36
C THR A 58 5.98 -0.49 -11.74
N GLY A 59 6.02 -1.81 -11.91
CA GLY A 59 4.97 -2.74 -11.47
C GLY A 59 5.39 -3.59 -10.26
N ALA A 60 6.56 -4.22 -10.28
CA ALA A 60 7.00 -5.12 -9.22
C ALA A 60 7.27 -4.37 -7.91
N LEU A 61 8.05 -3.28 -7.97
CA LEU A 61 8.33 -2.43 -6.80
C LEU A 61 7.05 -1.78 -6.24
N THR A 62 6.20 -1.22 -7.11
CA THR A 62 4.95 -0.56 -6.70
C THR A 62 3.96 -1.54 -6.08
N SER A 63 3.84 -2.76 -6.62
CA SER A 63 2.95 -3.79 -6.05
C SER A 63 3.48 -4.37 -4.74
N GLY A 64 4.80 -4.54 -4.61
CA GLY A 64 5.46 -4.93 -3.37
C GLY A 64 5.25 -3.89 -2.27
N PHE A 65 5.44 -2.61 -2.59
CA PHE A 65 5.17 -1.49 -1.69
C PHE A 65 3.71 -1.47 -1.23
N ALA A 66 2.75 -1.56 -2.17
CA ALA A 66 1.33 -1.58 -1.85
C ALA A 66 0.95 -2.75 -0.91
N CYS A 67 1.54 -3.93 -1.13
CA CYS A 67 1.35 -5.10 -0.27
C CYS A 67 1.84 -4.85 1.16
N ARG A 68 3.04 -4.28 1.31
CA ARG A 68 3.61 -3.97 2.63
C ARG A 68 2.77 -2.94 3.38
N VAL A 69 2.32 -1.89 2.71
CA VAL A 69 1.43 -0.88 3.31
C VAL A 69 0.14 -1.52 3.83
N THR A 70 -0.51 -2.39 3.04
CA THR A 70 -1.70 -3.12 3.48
C THR A 70 -1.43 -3.95 4.74
N LEU A 71 -0.32 -4.69 4.79
CA LEU A 71 0.03 -5.52 5.96
C LEU A 71 0.21 -4.68 7.24
N TRP A 72 0.95 -3.59 7.17
CA TRP A 72 1.16 -2.70 8.32
C TRP A 72 -0.14 -2.04 8.80
N VAL A 73 -1.02 -1.67 7.87
CA VAL A 73 -2.34 -1.12 8.22
C VAL A 73 -3.22 -2.19 8.88
N ILE A 74 -3.19 -3.45 8.43
CA ILE A 74 -3.91 -4.56 9.07
C ILE A 74 -3.41 -4.81 10.50
N VAL A 75 -2.08 -4.82 10.70
CA VAL A 75 -1.49 -4.94 12.04
C VAL A 75 -1.96 -3.81 12.94
N TYR A 76 -1.96 -2.57 12.43
CA TYR A 76 -2.47 -1.41 13.16
C TYR A 76 -3.95 -1.55 13.55
N ILE A 77 -4.82 -1.93 12.61
CA ILE A 77 -6.26 -2.16 12.90
C ILE A 77 -6.42 -3.25 13.96
N THR A 78 -5.67 -4.34 13.86
CA THR A 78 -5.77 -5.47 14.78
C THR A 78 -5.34 -5.07 16.19
N ALA A 79 -4.22 -4.36 16.31
CA ALA A 79 -3.74 -3.81 17.57
C ALA A 79 -4.76 -2.82 18.19
N GLU A 80 -5.33 -1.93 17.38
CA GLU A 80 -6.40 -1.02 17.80
C GLU A 80 -7.60 -1.79 18.38
N ARG A 81 -8.05 -2.85 17.71
CA ARG A 81 -9.16 -3.69 18.20
C ARG A 81 -8.83 -4.43 19.49
N CYS A 82 -7.63 -4.99 19.61
CA CYS A 82 -7.20 -5.65 20.85
C CYS A 82 -7.13 -4.67 22.02
N LEU A 83 -6.60 -3.47 21.80
CA LEU A 83 -6.52 -2.43 22.83
C LEU A 83 -7.90 -1.87 23.20
N CYS A 84 -8.82 -1.73 22.24
CA CYS A 84 -10.21 -1.35 22.52
C CYS A 84 -10.89 -2.30 23.52
N ILE A 85 -10.62 -3.61 23.39
CA ILE A 85 -11.19 -4.63 24.27
C ILE A 85 -10.50 -4.63 25.64
N LEU A 86 -9.17 -4.50 25.65
CA LEU A 86 -8.37 -4.56 26.87
C LEU A 86 -8.48 -3.29 27.74
N PHE A 87 -8.57 -2.11 27.12
CA PHE A 87 -8.57 -0.81 27.79
C PHE A 87 -9.62 0.16 27.20
N PRO A 88 -10.93 -0.09 27.44
CA PRO A 88 -12.01 0.67 26.81
C PRO A 88 -12.05 2.16 27.20
N LEU A 89 -11.59 2.52 28.41
CA LEU A 89 -11.62 3.89 28.94
C LEU A 89 -10.51 4.77 28.33
N THR A 90 -9.33 4.21 28.08
CA THR A 90 -8.17 4.93 27.54
C THR A 90 -8.25 5.09 26.02
N ILE A 91 -8.91 4.14 25.34
CA ILE A 91 -9.03 4.11 23.88
C ILE A 91 -9.78 5.32 23.32
N LYS A 92 -10.80 5.79 24.02
CA LYS A 92 -11.65 6.91 23.59
C LYS A 92 -10.89 8.24 23.59
N ASN A 93 -9.79 8.33 24.34
CA ASN A 93 -8.92 9.51 24.41
C ASN A 93 -7.64 9.35 23.56
N ILE A 94 -7.15 8.11 23.38
CA ILE A 94 -5.91 7.81 22.63
C ILE A 94 -6.12 7.73 21.13
N ILE A 95 -7.24 7.14 20.66
CA ILE A 95 -7.48 6.91 19.23
C ILE A 95 -8.24 8.09 18.65
N THR A 96 -7.49 9.14 18.32
CA THR A 96 -7.97 10.28 17.52
C THR A 96 -7.61 10.05 16.05
N PRO A 97 -8.52 10.35 15.09
CA PRO A 97 -8.30 10.13 13.66
C PRO A 97 -7.06 10.88 13.12
N ILE A 98 -6.63 11.94 13.81
CA ILE A 98 -5.41 12.69 13.52
C ILE A 98 -4.17 11.84 13.79
N ARG A 99 -4.12 11.10 14.90
CA ARG A 99 -2.98 10.22 15.20
C ARG A 99 -2.94 9.01 14.27
N SER A 100 -4.09 8.45 13.89
CA SER A 100 -4.15 7.38 12.88
C SER A 100 -3.60 7.84 11.53
N LYS A 101 -3.90 9.07 11.08
CA LYS A 101 -3.29 9.66 9.88
C LYS A 101 -1.77 9.76 10.01
N ILE A 102 -1.27 10.25 11.14
CA ILE A 102 0.19 10.38 11.38
C ILE A 102 0.87 9.00 11.34
N ILE A 103 0.27 7.98 11.95
CA ILE A 103 0.80 6.61 11.94
C ILE A 103 0.80 6.03 10.53
N ILE A 104 -0.27 6.24 9.75
CA ILE A 104 -0.34 5.79 8.35
C ILE A 104 0.72 6.51 7.50
N VAL A 105 0.94 7.81 7.71
CA VAL A 105 1.99 8.58 7.02
C VAL A 105 3.38 8.06 7.42
N MET A 106 3.62 7.77 8.71
CA MET A 106 4.88 7.17 9.15
C MET A 106 5.11 5.78 8.57
N ILE A 107 4.07 4.93 8.50
CA ILE A 107 4.13 3.62 7.85
C ILE A 107 4.50 3.79 6.38
N ASN A 108 3.88 4.76 5.68
CA ASN A 108 4.23 5.07 4.30
C ASN A 108 5.71 5.48 4.18
N ALA A 109 6.16 6.43 5.00
CA ALA A 109 7.53 6.92 4.99
C ALA A 109 8.57 5.82 5.30
N MET A 110 8.30 4.97 6.29
CA MET A 110 9.17 3.84 6.62
C MET A 110 9.24 2.83 5.46
N ASN A 111 8.11 2.52 4.81
CA ASN A 111 8.10 1.64 3.64
C ASN A 111 8.82 2.28 2.44
N SER A 112 8.78 3.61 2.29
CA SER A 112 9.57 4.33 1.28
C SER A 112 11.07 4.26 1.54
N LEU A 113 11.51 4.26 2.81
CA LEU A 113 12.92 4.03 3.15
C LEU A 113 13.38 2.61 2.80
N THR A 114 12.52 1.60 2.98
CA THR A 114 12.86 0.20 2.67
C THR A 114 12.91 -0.09 1.18
N LEU A 115 12.36 0.79 0.33
CA LEU A 115 12.54 0.70 -1.12
C LEU A 115 13.99 0.95 -1.54
N ILE A 116 14.72 1.82 -0.84
CA ILE A 116 16.12 2.17 -1.16
C ILE A 116 17.05 0.94 -1.23
N PRO A 117 17.06 0.03 -0.24
CA PRO A 117 17.88 -1.17 -0.33
C PRO A 117 17.43 -2.13 -1.44
N GLU A 118 16.13 -2.26 -1.72
CA GLU A 118 15.61 -3.10 -2.81
C GLU A 118 16.03 -2.58 -4.19
N TYR A 119 16.06 -1.26 -4.38
CA TYR A 119 16.65 -0.64 -5.57
C TYR A 119 18.15 -0.94 -5.66
N SER A 120 18.89 -0.82 -4.54
CA SER A 120 20.34 -1.06 -4.57
C SER A 120 20.68 -2.50 -4.94
N THR A 121 19.96 -3.51 -4.43
CA THR A 121 20.23 -4.91 -4.75
C THR A 121 19.90 -5.29 -6.19
N MET A 122 18.89 -4.68 -6.81
CA MET A 122 18.54 -4.96 -8.21
C MET A 122 19.54 -4.38 -9.23
N TYR A 123 20.24 -3.29 -8.91
CA TYR A 123 21.23 -2.68 -9.82
C TYR A 123 22.69 -3.05 -9.51
N LEU A 124 23.00 -3.57 -8.32
CA LEU A 124 24.36 -4.00 -7.92
C LEU A 124 24.65 -5.49 -8.12
N THR A 125 23.70 -6.28 -8.66
CA THR A 125 23.90 -7.71 -8.98
C THR A 125 23.92 -7.90 -10.49
#